data_AF-A0A7Y1U9A0-F1
#
_entry.id   AF-A0A7Y1U9A0-F1
#
_cell.length_a   1.000
_cell.length_b   1.000
_cell.length_c   1.000
_cell.angle_alpha   90.00
_cell.angle_beta   90.00
_cell.angle_gamma   90.00
#
_symmetry.space_group_name_H-M   'P 1'
#
loop_
_entity.id
_entity.type
_entity.pdbx_description
1 polymer ?
#
loop_
_entity_poly.entity_id
_entity_poly.type
_entity_poly.pdbx_seq_one_letter_code
_entity_poly.pdbx_strand_id
1 'polypeptide(L)'
;YGYDETDLEKMNTGTGPYKNARKSIQRNSSMVQSKSRSSNYAEDFVELVESLDCEVLLVANLLGEDDDVLKMIRFFHERGIGIAGVELGNEYYLKAYWKTFPNVNAYIQRATQASDRIRAEFPDIPLGAVAASSSELKSVSMKQKLYFDNWNQGLAQEDFYDALITHVYSNKKTCQDMNTQARVDCYLEHNSDFILEIETGLQSLSSTFKGKPIWITEWNMKHVFDGLGNTSLQGLYYADFLTALAQIEEVEVATYHNLLTSSTGYNLIAKDKNRPSAKAPSHVPRAVHPVASLLAPIFDGSHRVRSFTMESIDPKKMSISVFADADTLRYVLINKTEAQLSLQSLGLDIDQGGRIHSLSSRSLGESGFKIQVETIEPDEPSSIRIAPWSVTRIDSPIK
;
A
#
# COMPACT_ATOMS: atom_id res chain seq x y z
N TYR A 1 13.23 -7.62 -19.98
CA TYR A 1 12.87 -7.09 -18.66
C TYR A 1 12.88 -8.23 -17.67
N GLY A 2 13.35 -7.97 -16.45
CA GLY A 2 13.63 -9.02 -15.47
C GLY A 2 15.05 -9.59 -15.62
N TYR A 3 15.33 -10.67 -14.90
CA TYR A 3 16.67 -11.26 -14.79
C TYR A 3 17.23 -11.69 -16.16
N ASP A 4 18.43 -11.21 -16.49
CA ASP A 4 19.19 -11.65 -17.66
C ASP A 4 19.87 -13.01 -17.42
N GLU A 5 20.55 -13.56 -18.43
CA GLU A 5 21.25 -14.86 -18.29
C GLU A 5 22.34 -14.82 -17.21
N THR A 6 23.04 -13.69 -17.07
CA THR A 6 24.08 -13.48 -16.06
C THR A 6 23.50 -13.49 -14.64
N ASP A 7 22.35 -12.85 -14.45
CA ASP A 7 21.58 -12.83 -13.23
C ASP A 7 21.08 -14.23 -12.89
N LEU A 8 20.54 -14.96 -13.87
CA LEU A 8 20.12 -16.36 -13.71
C LEU A 8 21.30 -17.28 -13.33
N GLU A 9 22.51 -17.04 -13.86
CA GLU A 9 23.73 -17.75 -13.49
C GLU A 9 24.19 -17.43 -12.07
N LYS A 10 24.28 -16.13 -11.71
CA LYS A 10 24.58 -15.68 -10.33
C LYS A 10 23.59 -16.28 -9.32
N MET A 11 22.34 -16.50 -9.73
CA MET A 11 21.30 -17.15 -8.91
C MET A 11 21.46 -18.66 -8.80
N ASN A 12 21.87 -19.34 -9.89
CA ASN A 12 22.10 -20.78 -9.90
C ASN A 12 23.27 -21.20 -9.02
N THR A 13 24.30 -20.35 -8.91
CA THR A 13 25.43 -20.55 -7.98
C THR A 13 25.05 -20.31 -6.51
N GLY A 14 23.88 -19.72 -6.23
CA GLY A 14 23.29 -19.64 -4.89
C GLY A 14 24.02 -18.71 -3.91
N THR A 15 24.79 -17.74 -4.42
CA THR A 15 25.54 -16.81 -3.57
C THR A 15 24.79 -15.48 -3.39
N GLY A 16 24.79 -14.93 -2.17
CA GLY A 16 24.24 -13.59 -1.89
C GLY A 16 22.69 -13.48 -1.88
N PRO A 17 22.11 -12.30 -2.22
CA PRO A 17 20.67 -12.03 -2.12
C PRO A 17 19.78 -12.98 -2.94
N TYR A 18 20.37 -13.60 -3.97
CA TYR A 18 19.70 -14.46 -4.93
C TYR A 18 19.27 -15.83 -4.40
N LYS A 19 19.84 -16.30 -3.28
CA LYS A 19 19.50 -17.61 -2.69
C LYS A 19 18.02 -17.71 -2.28
N ASN A 20 17.44 -16.63 -1.77
CA ASN A 20 16.05 -16.60 -1.29
C ASN A 20 15.05 -16.37 -2.44
N ALA A 21 15.48 -15.71 -3.52
CA ALA A 21 14.65 -15.46 -4.70
C ALA A 21 14.54 -16.69 -5.63
N ARG A 22 15.48 -17.64 -5.55
CA ARG A 22 15.58 -18.82 -6.43
C ARG A 22 14.27 -19.55 -6.68
N LYS A 23 13.43 -19.77 -5.65
CA LYS A 23 12.14 -20.46 -5.80
C LYS A 23 11.10 -19.65 -6.60
N SER A 24 11.05 -18.33 -6.38
CA SER A 24 10.18 -17.43 -7.14
C SER A 24 10.63 -17.36 -8.60
N ILE A 25 11.95 -17.31 -8.81
CA ILE A 25 12.57 -17.18 -10.13
C ILE A 25 12.45 -18.48 -10.92
N GLN A 26 12.71 -19.65 -10.35
CA GLN A 26 12.45 -20.93 -11.02
C GLN A 26 10.99 -21.06 -11.45
N ARG A 27 10.05 -20.53 -10.66
CA ARG A 27 8.63 -20.47 -11.05
C ARG A 27 8.41 -19.49 -12.21
N ASN A 28 9.03 -18.32 -12.20
CA ASN A 28 8.92 -17.36 -13.30
C ASN A 28 9.59 -17.85 -14.59
N SER A 29 10.83 -18.35 -14.52
CA SER A 29 11.55 -18.95 -15.65
C SER A 29 10.81 -20.16 -16.20
N SER A 30 10.27 -21.04 -15.36
CA SER A 30 9.42 -22.14 -15.84
C SER A 30 8.12 -21.64 -16.45
N MET A 31 7.52 -20.54 -15.99
CA MET A 31 6.37 -19.95 -16.69
C MET A 31 6.73 -19.37 -18.06
N VAL A 32 7.88 -18.71 -18.18
CA VAL A 32 8.38 -18.18 -19.46
C VAL A 32 8.74 -19.31 -20.42
N GLN A 33 9.33 -20.40 -19.93
CA GLN A 33 9.70 -21.58 -20.73
C GLN A 33 8.52 -22.50 -21.05
N SER A 34 7.54 -22.64 -20.14
CA SER A 34 6.39 -23.55 -20.31
C SER A 34 5.22 -22.94 -21.05
N LYS A 35 5.11 -21.61 -21.09
CA LYS A 35 4.17 -20.92 -21.97
C LYS A 35 4.94 -20.54 -23.23
N SER A 36 4.51 -21.05 -24.38
CA SER A 36 4.96 -20.66 -25.72
C SER A 36 4.65 -19.19 -26.03
N ARG A 37 5.08 -18.25 -25.19
CA ARG A 37 4.81 -16.83 -25.37
C ARG A 37 5.74 -16.30 -26.44
N SER A 38 5.15 -15.70 -27.47
CA SER A 38 5.87 -14.97 -28.51
C SER A 38 6.16 -13.52 -28.09
N SER A 39 5.67 -13.05 -26.94
CA SER A 39 5.79 -11.68 -26.47
C SER A 39 6.32 -11.57 -25.03
N ASN A 40 6.93 -10.43 -24.75
CA ASN A 40 7.45 -10.04 -23.44
C ASN A 40 6.31 -9.74 -22.47
N TYR A 41 6.41 -10.18 -21.21
CA TYR A 41 5.35 -9.95 -20.21
C TYR A 41 5.12 -8.47 -19.89
N ALA A 42 6.10 -7.59 -20.20
CA ALA A 42 5.91 -6.15 -20.07
C ALA A 42 4.84 -5.61 -21.03
N GLU A 43 4.60 -6.27 -22.18
CA GLU A 43 3.52 -5.90 -23.09
C GLU A 43 2.14 -6.15 -22.45
N ASP A 44 1.97 -7.26 -21.73
CA ASP A 44 0.70 -7.50 -20.99
C ASP A 44 0.45 -6.40 -19.93
N PHE A 45 1.53 -5.89 -19.34
CA PHE A 45 1.44 -4.84 -18.33
C PHE A 45 1.13 -3.48 -18.96
N VAL A 46 1.68 -3.19 -20.15
CA VAL A 46 1.27 -2.03 -20.96
C VAL A 46 -0.22 -2.07 -21.26
N GLU A 47 -0.73 -3.19 -21.79
CA GLU A 47 -2.15 -3.33 -22.11
C GLU A 47 -3.03 -3.09 -20.87
N LEU A 48 -2.60 -3.59 -19.70
CA LEU A 48 -3.29 -3.35 -18.44
C LEU A 48 -3.30 -1.86 -18.08
N VAL A 49 -2.14 -1.21 -18.12
CA VAL A 49 -1.98 0.20 -17.74
C VAL A 49 -2.77 1.11 -18.68
N GLU A 50 -2.70 0.88 -20.00
CA GLU A 50 -3.50 1.61 -20.99
C GLU A 50 -5.01 1.43 -20.76
N SER A 51 -5.45 0.22 -20.41
CA SER A 51 -6.86 -0.05 -20.14
C SER A 51 -7.39 0.62 -18.86
N LEU A 52 -6.49 0.94 -17.93
CA LEU A 52 -6.81 1.56 -16.64
C LEU A 52 -6.56 3.08 -16.63
N ASP A 53 -5.96 3.62 -17.70
CA ASP A 53 -5.56 5.03 -17.79
C ASP A 53 -4.77 5.48 -16.55
N CYS A 54 -3.75 4.72 -16.17
CA CYS A 54 -2.95 4.98 -14.98
C CYS A 54 -1.47 5.18 -15.31
N GLU A 55 -0.74 5.80 -14.38
CA GLU A 55 0.71 5.92 -14.46
C GLU A 55 1.41 4.70 -13.85
N VAL A 56 2.70 4.54 -14.17
CA VAL A 56 3.55 3.48 -13.61
C VAL A 56 4.60 4.03 -12.66
N LEU A 57 4.76 3.37 -11.51
CA LEU A 57 5.91 3.54 -10.63
C LEU A 57 6.89 2.41 -10.92
N LEU A 58 8.12 2.75 -11.29
CA LEU A 58 9.13 1.79 -11.73
C LEU A 58 10.17 1.54 -10.63
N VAL A 59 10.70 0.31 -10.54
CA VAL A 59 11.79 -0.01 -9.60
C VAL A 59 13.08 -0.26 -10.37
N ALA A 60 14.11 0.55 -10.12
CA ALA A 60 15.44 0.38 -10.68
C ALA A 60 16.17 -0.79 -10.01
N ASN A 61 16.69 -1.72 -10.80
CA ASN A 61 17.55 -2.79 -10.29
C ASN A 61 19.00 -2.29 -10.18
N LEU A 62 19.42 -1.88 -8.97
CA LEU A 62 20.82 -1.45 -8.73
C LEU A 62 21.80 -2.61 -8.48
N LEU A 63 21.34 -3.86 -8.59
CA LEU A 63 22.20 -5.06 -8.50
C LEU A 63 22.70 -5.52 -9.87
N GLY A 64 22.00 -5.15 -10.94
CA GLY A 64 22.23 -5.57 -12.31
C GLY A 64 23.10 -4.60 -13.09
N GLU A 65 22.92 -4.60 -14.41
CA GLU A 65 23.53 -3.60 -15.30
C GLU A 65 22.85 -2.24 -15.15
N ASP A 66 23.63 -1.19 -15.28
CA ASP A 66 23.20 0.18 -14.97
C ASP A 66 22.16 0.74 -15.98
N ASP A 67 21.87 0.05 -17.08
CA ASP A 67 21.03 0.53 -18.20
C ASP A 67 19.58 0.01 -18.19
N ASP A 68 19.26 -0.98 -17.37
CA ASP A 68 17.98 -1.68 -17.50
C ASP A 68 16.77 -0.81 -17.16
N VAL A 69 16.93 0.11 -16.21
CA VAL A 69 15.88 1.07 -15.87
C VAL A 69 15.63 2.06 -17.02
N LEU A 70 16.68 2.52 -17.71
CA LEU A 70 16.54 3.42 -18.87
C LEU A 70 15.80 2.73 -20.02
N LYS A 71 16.12 1.46 -20.28
CA LYS A 71 15.39 0.65 -21.28
C LYS A 71 13.90 0.52 -20.91
N MET A 72 13.58 0.45 -19.62
CA MET A 72 12.20 0.36 -19.15
C MET A 72 11.47 1.70 -19.23
N ILE A 73 12.13 2.80 -18.84
CA ILE A 73 11.60 4.16 -18.99
C ILE A 73 11.27 4.45 -20.46
N ARG A 74 12.23 4.23 -21.37
CA ARG A 74 12.02 4.41 -22.82
C ARG A 74 10.84 3.59 -23.33
N PHE A 75 10.72 2.33 -22.91
CA PHE A 75 9.65 1.43 -23.34
C PHE A 75 8.25 1.93 -23.00
N PHE A 76 8.04 2.45 -21.78
CA PHE A 76 6.77 3.05 -21.37
C PHE A 76 6.56 4.42 -22.02
N HIS A 77 7.60 5.25 -22.08
CA HIS A 77 7.55 6.58 -22.68
C HIS A 77 7.19 6.55 -24.18
N GLU A 78 7.79 5.64 -24.95
CA GLU A 78 7.50 5.44 -26.39
C GLU A 78 6.04 5.00 -26.66
N ARG A 79 5.35 4.48 -25.65
CA ARG A 79 3.93 4.09 -25.69
C ARG A 79 3.00 5.17 -25.14
N GLY A 80 3.53 6.32 -24.73
CA GLY A 80 2.75 7.40 -24.13
C GLY A 80 2.22 7.09 -22.73
N ILE A 81 2.79 6.10 -22.04
CA ILE A 81 2.41 5.78 -20.66
C ILE A 81 3.15 6.73 -19.71
N GLY A 82 2.39 7.40 -18.84
CA GLY A 82 2.93 8.26 -17.78
C GLY A 82 3.74 7.46 -16.76
N ILE A 83 4.85 8.02 -16.30
CA ILE A 83 5.72 7.43 -15.28
C ILE A 83 5.65 8.33 -14.05
N ALA A 84 4.96 7.87 -13.01
CA ALA A 84 4.79 8.60 -11.75
C ALA A 84 6.13 8.80 -11.01
N GLY A 85 7.09 7.90 -11.24
CA GLY A 85 8.44 8.02 -10.71
C GLY A 85 9.27 6.74 -10.84
N VAL A 86 10.49 6.81 -10.35
CA VAL A 86 11.41 5.67 -10.30
C VAL A 86 11.94 5.48 -8.89
N GLU A 87 11.72 4.31 -8.32
CA GLU A 87 12.32 3.83 -7.09
C GLU A 87 13.75 3.37 -7.35
N LEU A 88 14.73 4.00 -6.70
CA LEU A 88 16.15 3.66 -6.81
C LEU A 88 16.48 2.43 -5.95
N GLY A 89 15.84 1.30 -6.25
CA GLY A 89 16.01 0.03 -5.55
C GLY A 89 14.81 -0.43 -4.74
N ASN A 90 14.96 -1.57 -4.06
CA ASN A 90 13.95 -2.10 -3.14
C ASN A 90 14.61 -2.63 -1.85
N GLU A 91 14.30 -2.00 -0.71
CA GLU A 91 14.74 -2.37 0.65
C GLU A 91 16.23 -2.76 0.78
N TYR A 92 17.14 -2.06 0.09
CA TYR A 92 18.57 -2.42 0.05
C TYR A 92 19.30 -2.30 1.40
N TYR A 93 18.68 -1.69 2.41
CA TYR A 93 19.14 -1.73 3.80
C TYR A 93 18.99 -3.12 4.47
N LEU A 94 18.24 -4.05 3.87
CA LEU A 94 18.05 -5.39 4.42
C LEU A 94 19.31 -6.24 4.34
N LYS A 95 19.47 -7.12 5.34
CA LYS A 95 20.59 -8.07 5.46
C LYS A 95 20.85 -8.91 4.21
N ALA A 96 19.81 -9.20 3.42
CA ALA A 96 19.94 -9.95 2.17
C ALA A 96 20.90 -9.28 1.18
N TYR A 97 21.01 -7.95 1.23
CA TYR A 97 21.78 -7.16 0.29
C TYR A 97 23.13 -6.67 0.84
N TRP A 98 23.47 -6.97 2.10
CA TRP A 98 24.69 -6.45 2.75
C TRP A 98 26.00 -6.81 2.06
N LYS A 99 26.04 -7.84 1.20
CA LYS A 99 27.21 -8.13 0.37
C LYS A 99 27.44 -7.03 -0.67
N THR A 100 26.37 -6.48 -1.23
CA THR A 100 26.42 -5.43 -2.26
C THR A 100 26.31 -4.04 -1.64
N PHE A 101 25.43 -3.87 -0.66
CA PHE A 101 25.18 -2.63 0.08
C PHE A 101 25.49 -2.81 1.57
N PRO A 102 26.77 -2.92 1.96
CA PRO A 102 27.15 -3.12 3.36
C PRO A 102 26.81 -1.93 4.25
N ASN A 103 26.65 -0.74 3.67
CA ASN A 103 26.32 0.51 4.33
C ASN A 103 25.65 1.47 3.32
N VAL A 104 25.18 2.61 3.82
CA VAL A 104 24.49 3.61 3.00
C VAL A 104 25.38 4.24 1.93
N ASN A 105 26.68 4.42 2.17
CA ASN A 105 27.57 5.03 1.16
C ASN A 105 27.68 4.17 -0.09
N ALA A 106 27.71 2.84 0.07
CA ALA A 106 27.68 1.90 -1.07
C ALA A 106 26.37 1.99 -1.86
N TYR A 107 25.25 2.27 -1.17
CA TYR A 107 23.96 2.51 -1.81
C TYR A 107 23.94 3.87 -2.53
N ILE A 108 24.30 4.96 -1.84
CA ILE A 108 24.39 6.33 -2.37
C ILE A 108 25.20 6.33 -3.66
N GLN A 109 26.40 5.75 -3.66
CA GLN A 109 27.24 5.71 -4.86
C GLN A 109 26.52 5.10 -6.08
N ARG A 110 25.79 3.99 -5.90
CA ARG A 110 25.05 3.35 -6.99
C ARG A 110 23.78 4.11 -7.36
N ALA A 111 23.06 4.63 -6.38
CA ALA A 111 21.83 5.37 -6.59
C ALA A 111 22.08 6.72 -7.28
N THR A 112 23.16 7.44 -6.93
CA THR A 112 23.60 8.65 -7.62
C THR A 112 23.95 8.36 -9.08
N GLN A 113 24.73 7.32 -9.35
CA GLN A 113 25.05 6.93 -10.73
C GLN A 113 23.81 6.63 -11.57
N ALA A 114 22.83 5.91 -11.01
CA ALA A 114 21.57 5.66 -11.70
C ALA A 114 20.75 6.95 -11.88
N SER A 115 20.68 7.80 -10.85
CA SER A 115 19.97 9.08 -10.88
C SER A 115 20.52 10.02 -11.95
N ASP A 116 21.84 10.25 -11.98
CA ASP A 116 22.50 11.11 -12.96
C ASP A 116 22.16 10.71 -14.40
N ARG A 117 22.11 9.40 -14.65
CA ARG A 117 21.80 8.84 -15.96
C ARG A 117 20.33 8.97 -16.32
N ILE A 118 19.43 8.70 -15.38
CA ILE A 118 17.99 8.91 -15.60
C ILE A 118 17.74 10.39 -15.89
N ARG A 119 18.29 11.30 -15.08
CA ARG A 119 18.13 12.75 -15.26
C ARG A 119 18.76 13.27 -16.55
N ALA A 120 19.81 12.64 -17.05
CA ALA A 120 20.42 13.02 -18.33
C ALA A 120 19.50 12.80 -19.54
N GLU A 121 18.59 11.82 -19.48
CA GLU A 121 17.65 11.51 -20.56
C GLU A 121 16.21 11.92 -20.25
N PHE A 122 15.81 11.87 -18.99
CA PHE A 122 14.46 12.07 -18.49
C PHE A 122 14.49 12.95 -17.22
N PRO A 123 14.86 14.24 -17.34
CA PRO A 123 15.07 15.14 -16.19
C PRO A 123 13.81 15.37 -15.35
N ASP A 124 12.63 15.16 -15.93
CA ASP A 124 11.34 15.45 -15.28
C ASP A 124 10.76 14.25 -14.52
N ILE A 125 11.36 13.06 -14.60
CA ILE A 125 10.88 11.87 -13.88
C ILE A 125 11.33 11.95 -12.41
N PRO A 126 10.40 11.99 -11.44
CA PRO A 126 10.75 12.00 -10.03
C PRO A 126 11.48 10.72 -9.61
N LEU A 127 12.48 10.85 -8.73
CA LEU A 127 13.27 9.74 -8.23
C LEU A 127 13.10 9.57 -6.73
N GLY A 128 12.81 8.34 -6.30
CA GLY A 128 12.70 7.98 -4.89
C GLY A 128 13.94 7.23 -4.41
N ALA A 129 14.48 7.58 -3.24
CA ALA A 129 15.55 6.85 -2.59
C ALA A 129 15.05 5.96 -1.45
N VAL A 130 15.62 4.77 -1.32
CA VAL A 130 15.17 3.76 -0.35
C VAL A 130 15.65 4.11 1.05
N ALA A 131 14.73 4.59 1.88
CA ALA A 131 14.94 4.81 3.31
C ALA A 131 14.66 3.52 4.10
N ALA A 132 15.35 3.36 5.22
CA ALA A 132 15.00 2.34 6.19
C ALA A 132 13.79 2.79 7.02
N SER A 133 12.87 1.87 7.36
CA SER A 133 11.74 2.19 8.24
C SER A 133 12.24 2.73 9.60
N SER A 134 11.54 3.72 10.15
CA SER A 134 11.82 4.21 11.50
C SER A 134 11.51 3.15 12.58
N SER A 135 11.98 3.37 13.81
CA SER A 135 11.70 2.48 14.94
C SER A 135 10.22 2.40 15.30
N GLU A 136 9.48 3.48 15.06
CA GLU A 136 8.05 3.61 15.31
C GLU A 136 7.27 2.77 14.30
N LEU A 137 7.70 2.77 13.02
CA LEU A 137 7.06 1.98 11.97
C LEU A 137 7.47 0.51 11.99
N LYS A 138 8.62 0.18 12.58
CA LYS A 138 9.19 -1.18 12.55
C LYS A 138 9.97 -1.49 13.81
N SER A 139 9.39 -2.37 14.64
CA SER A 139 10.12 -2.94 15.78
C SER A 139 11.34 -3.75 15.30
N VAL A 140 12.53 -3.31 15.72
CA VAL A 140 13.83 -3.90 15.38
C VAL A 140 14.74 -3.96 16.61
N SER A 141 15.77 -4.82 16.56
CA SER A 141 16.80 -4.85 17.59
C SER A 141 17.59 -3.54 17.65
N MET A 142 18.19 -3.21 18.81
CA MET A 142 18.99 -2.00 18.97
C MET A 142 20.10 -1.86 17.90
N LYS A 143 20.78 -2.97 17.58
CA LYS A 143 21.81 -2.99 16.52
C LYS A 143 21.24 -2.65 15.14
N GLN A 144 20.04 -3.15 14.83
CA GLN A 144 19.36 -2.83 13.57
C GLN A 144 18.87 -1.40 13.54
N LYS A 145 18.33 -0.89 14.65
CA LYS A 145 17.96 0.52 14.78
C LYS A 145 19.15 1.43 14.49
N LEU A 146 20.30 1.20 15.14
CA LEU A 146 21.50 1.99 14.88
C LEU A 146 21.93 1.94 13.40
N TYR A 147 21.81 0.77 12.76
CA TYR A 147 22.11 0.63 11.33
C TYR A 147 21.10 1.40 10.46
N PHE A 148 19.80 1.36 10.77
CA PHE A 148 18.76 2.12 10.06
C PHE A 148 18.90 3.63 10.27
N ASP A 149 19.19 4.06 11.49
CA ASP A 149 19.45 5.46 11.80
C ASP A 149 20.65 5.97 11.00
N ASN A 150 21.77 5.24 11.01
CA ASN A 150 22.95 5.60 10.20
C ASN A 150 22.67 5.59 8.70
N TRP A 151 21.81 4.67 8.24
CA TRP A 151 21.37 4.63 6.85
C TRP A 151 20.59 5.90 6.48
N ASN A 152 19.57 6.23 7.26
CA ASN A 152 18.72 7.38 6.98
C ASN A 152 19.49 8.71 7.13
N GLN A 153 20.35 8.83 8.14
CA GLN A 153 21.14 10.05 8.36
C GLN A 153 22.15 10.31 7.24
N GLY A 154 22.78 9.25 6.71
CA GLY A 154 23.65 9.39 5.54
C GLY A 154 22.87 9.81 4.30
N LEU A 155 21.74 9.13 4.03
CA LEU A 155 20.91 9.43 2.86
C LEU A 155 20.27 10.84 2.92
N ALA A 156 19.98 11.35 4.11
CA ALA A 156 19.39 12.68 4.31
C ALA A 156 20.32 13.86 3.96
N GLN A 157 21.60 13.60 3.72
CA GLN A 157 22.55 14.62 3.26
C GLN A 157 22.63 14.73 1.74
N GLU A 158 21.98 13.82 1.01
CA GLU A 158 22.09 13.72 -0.43
C GLU A 158 20.89 14.38 -1.14
N ASP A 159 21.10 14.83 -2.37
CA ASP A 159 20.13 15.59 -3.18
C ASP A 159 19.80 14.94 -4.54
N PHE A 160 20.39 13.80 -4.87
CA PHE A 160 20.16 13.07 -6.13
C PHE A 160 18.72 12.53 -6.30
N TYR A 161 17.84 12.70 -5.32
CA TYR A 161 16.49 12.16 -5.29
C TYR A 161 15.48 13.19 -4.78
N ASP A 162 14.23 13.01 -5.20
CA ASP A 162 13.11 13.91 -4.96
C ASP A 162 12.27 13.44 -3.76
N ALA A 163 12.11 12.12 -3.60
CA ALA A 163 11.26 11.51 -2.57
C ALA A 163 11.94 10.35 -1.80
N LEU A 164 11.35 9.99 -0.67
CA LEU A 164 11.78 8.90 0.19
C LEU A 164 10.88 7.70 -0.01
N ILE A 165 11.45 6.51 -0.13
CA ILE A 165 10.68 5.28 -0.21
C ILE A 165 10.77 4.56 1.13
N THR A 166 9.62 4.19 1.67
CA THR A 166 9.52 3.36 2.88
C THR A 166 8.38 2.36 2.77
N HIS A 167 8.54 1.22 3.42
CA HIS A 167 7.53 0.16 3.43
C HIS A 167 6.94 0.03 4.83
N VAL A 168 5.61 -0.07 4.91
CA VAL A 168 4.88 0.02 6.17
C VAL A 168 3.93 -1.16 6.34
N TYR A 169 4.22 -2.02 7.32
CA TYR A 169 3.37 -3.16 7.65
C TYR A 169 3.12 -3.22 9.15
N SER A 170 1.85 -3.38 9.57
CA SER A 170 1.52 -3.49 10.99
C SER A 170 2.23 -4.70 11.61
N ASN A 171 3.05 -4.52 12.64
CA ASN A 171 3.96 -5.58 13.11
C ASN A 171 3.80 -5.89 14.60
N LYS A 172 3.01 -6.92 14.96
CA LYS A 172 3.08 -7.54 16.29
C LYS A 172 2.92 -9.06 16.22
N LYS A 173 3.95 -9.78 16.71
CA LYS A 173 4.01 -11.26 16.75
C LYS A 173 3.12 -11.88 17.82
N THR A 174 2.68 -11.09 18.81
CA THR A 174 2.02 -11.55 20.03
C THR A 174 0.65 -12.19 19.81
N CYS A 175 -0.02 -11.92 18.68
CA CYS A 175 -1.37 -12.43 18.42
C CYS A 175 -1.39 -13.84 17.77
N GLN A 176 -0.26 -14.36 17.28
CA GLN A 176 -0.25 -15.54 16.41
C GLN A 176 -0.67 -16.84 17.12
N ASP A 177 -0.33 -16.97 18.40
CA ASP A 177 -0.57 -18.19 19.19
C ASP A 177 -1.97 -18.23 19.84
N MET A 178 -2.81 -17.24 19.54
CA MET A 178 -4.18 -17.12 20.07
C MET A 178 -5.17 -17.93 19.21
N ASN A 179 -6.32 -18.30 19.80
CA ASN A 179 -7.46 -18.83 19.04
C ASN A 179 -8.03 -17.77 18.08
N THR A 180 -8.88 -18.17 17.13
CA THR A 180 -9.35 -17.27 16.05
C THR A 180 -9.96 -15.97 16.55
N GLN A 181 -10.86 -16.01 17.54
CA GLN A 181 -11.53 -14.80 18.02
C GLN A 181 -10.55 -13.90 18.80
N ALA A 182 -9.82 -14.46 19.76
CA ALA A 182 -8.84 -13.70 20.54
C ALA A 182 -7.73 -13.11 19.65
N ARG A 183 -7.36 -13.81 18.57
CA ARG A 183 -6.42 -13.32 17.55
C ARG A 183 -7.00 -12.11 16.84
N VAL A 184 -8.23 -12.20 16.35
CA VAL A 184 -8.92 -11.10 15.69
C VAL A 184 -8.98 -9.86 16.58
N ASP A 185 -9.38 -10.03 17.85
CA ASP A 185 -9.47 -8.92 18.82
C ASP A 185 -8.09 -8.30 19.07
N CYS A 186 -7.06 -9.14 19.26
CA CYS A 186 -5.67 -8.70 19.43
C CYS A 186 -5.15 -7.90 18.22
N TYR A 187 -5.46 -8.35 17.00
CA TYR A 187 -5.08 -7.61 15.79
C TYR A 187 -5.87 -6.32 15.61
N LEU A 188 -7.14 -6.29 15.98
CA LEU A 188 -7.94 -5.06 15.92
C LEU A 188 -7.36 -3.99 16.85
N GLU A 189 -7.03 -4.37 18.08
CA GLU A 189 -6.38 -3.47 19.04
C GLU A 189 -5.03 -2.98 18.52
N HIS A 190 -4.16 -3.90 18.08
CA HIS A 190 -2.83 -3.53 17.60
C HIS A 190 -2.82 -2.74 16.29
N ASN A 191 -3.75 -3.01 15.39
CA ASN A 191 -3.90 -2.21 14.18
C ASN A 191 -4.33 -0.80 14.57
N SER A 192 -5.25 -0.64 15.51
CA SER A 192 -5.67 0.69 15.98
C SER A 192 -4.53 1.45 16.65
N ASP A 193 -3.72 0.80 17.49
CA ASP A 193 -2.50 1.41 18.04
C ASP A 193 -1.53 1.83 16.92
N PHE A 194 -1.32 0.96 15.93
CA PHE A 194 -0.40 1.21 14.82
C PHE A 194 -0.85 2.36 13.91
N ILE A 195 -2.16 2.53 13.71
CA ILE A 195 -2.72 3.68 12.98
C ILE A 195 -2.43 5.00 13.72
N LEU A 196 -2.39 5.00 15.06
CA LEU A 196 -2.00 6.18 15.82
C LEU A 196 -0.47 6.43 15.75
N GLU A 197 0.32 5.36 15.66
CA GLU A 197 1.79 5.43 15.61
C GLU A 197 2.32 5.84 14.22
N ILE A 198 1.55 5.62 13.14
CA ILE A 198 2.03 5.84 11.77
C ILE A 198 2.40 7.30 11.49
N GLU A 199 1.58 8.23 11.98
CA GLU A 199 1.83 9.67 11.81
C GLU A 199 3.15 10.05 12.47
N THR A 200 3.37 9.62 13.71
CA THR A 200 4.63 9.87 14.43
C THR A 200 5.82 9.25 13.70
N GLY A 201 5.67 8.03 13.19
CA GLY A 201 6.74 7.34 12.45
C GLY A 201 7.09 8.03 11.13
N LEU A 202 6.10 8.51 10.40
CA LEU A 202 6.31 9.23 9.14
C LEU A 202 6.81 10.66 9.38
N GLN A 203 6.35 11.36 10.41
CA GLN A 203 6.91 12.66 10.85
C GLN A 203 8.38 12.55 11.27
N SER A 204 8.76 11.45 11.92
CA SER A 204 10.16 11.16 12.27
C SER A 204 11.05 11.02 11.02
N LEU A 205 10.55 10.34 9.98
CA LEU A 205 11.22 10.28 8.68
C LEU A 205 11.25 11.65 8.01
N SER A 206 10.10 12.33 7.86
CA SER A 206 10.00 13.69 7.30
C SER A 206 11.00 14.64 7.96
N SER A 207 11.09 14.65 9.29
CA SER A 207 12.04 15.46 10.05
C SER A 207 13.50 15.10 9.74
N THR A 208 13.83 13.82 9.65
CA THR A 208 15.19 13.35 9.29
C THR A 208 15.59 13.84 7.91
N PHE A 209 14.65 13.84 6.97
CA PHE A 209 14.87 14.14 5.56
C PHE A 209 14.38 15.53 5.14
N LYS A 210 14.26 16.46 6.11
CA LYS A 210 13.98 17.89 5.88
C LYS A 210 12.70 18.14 5.07
N GLY A 211 11.66 17.34 5.31
CA GLY A 211 10.35 17.50 4.68
C GLY A 211 10.27 17.02 3.22
N LYS A 212 11.23 16.21 2.74
CA LYS A 212 11.10 15.56 1.43
C LYS A 212 9.82 14.70 1.38
N PRO A 213 9.12 14.65 0.23
CA PRO A 213 8.00 13.75 0.01
C PRO A 213 8.30 12.30 0.35
N ILE A 214 7.27 11.58 0.78
CA ILE A 214 7.30 10.16 1.13
C ILE A 214 6.43 9.36 0.18
N TRP A 215 7.02 8.32 -0.40
CA TRP A 215 6.37 7.27 -1.15
C TRP A 215 6.31 6.00 -0.30
N ILE A 216 5.10 5.57 0.03
CA ILE A 216 4.84 4.31 0.72
C ILE A 216 4.54 3.25 -0.33
N THR A 217 5.60 2.67 -0.90
CA THR A 217 5.49 1.81 -2.10
C THR A 217 5.18 0.35 -1.77
N GLU A 218 5.10 0.02 -0.48
CA GLU A 218 4.46 -1.20 -0.01
C GLU A 218 3.79 -0.98 1.35
N TRP A 219 2.50 -1.28 1.42
CA TRP A 219 1.81 -1.42 2.71
C TRP A 219 0.73 -2.48 2.71
N ASN A 220 0.56 -3.14 3.87
CA ASN A 220 -0.56 -4.02 4.20
C ASN A 220 -0.52 -4.43 5.68
N MET A 221 -1.55 -5.15 6.14
CA MET A 221 -1.54 -5.85 7.42
C MET A 221 -0.54 -7.01 7.35
N LYS A 222 0.36 -7.13 8.33
CA LYS A 222 1.22 -8.33 8.40
C LYS A 222 0.39 -9.55 8.80
N HIS A 223 0.93 -10.75 8.64
CA HIS A 223 0.27 -11.98 9.09
C HIS A 223 -1.05 -12.32 8.39
N VAL A 224 -1.32 -11.73 7.22
CA VAL A 224 -2.45 -12.13 6.36
C VAL A 224 -2.45 -13.62 5.99
N PHE A 225 -1.28 -14.28 6.02
CA PHE A 225 -1.18 -15.72 5.80
C PHE A 225 -1.55 -16.56 7.03
N ASP A 226 -1.68 -15.95 8.21
CA ASP A 226 -2.00 -16.62 9.47
C ASP A 226 -3.53 -16.65 9.73
N GLY A 227 -4.32 -16.69 8.65
CA GLY A 227 -5.79 -16.75 8.68
C GLY A 227 -6.50 -15.40 8.70
N LEU A 228 -5.77 -14.29 8.53
CA LEU A 228 -6.33 -12.93 8.58
C LEU A 228 -6.52 -12.31 7.20
N GLY A 229 -5.90 -12.87 6.16
CA GLY A 229 -6.07 -12.42 4.78
C GLY A 229 -7.47 -12.76 4.26
N ASN A 230 -8.02 -11.85 3.46
CA ASN A 230 -9.37 -11.93 2.90
C ASN A 230 -10.46 -12.06 3.97
N THR A 231 -10.30 -11.34 5.07
CA THR A 231 -11.28 -11.20 6.15
C THR A 231 -11.81 -9.78 6.19
N SER A 232 -12.95 -9.58 6.86
CA SER A 232 -13.50 -8.25 7.10
C SER A 232 -12.54 -7.40 7.95
N LEU A 233 -11.77 -8.02 8.87
CA LEU A 233 -10.70 -7.35 9.60
C LEU A 233 -9.65 -6.71 8.67
N GLN A 234 -9.21 -7.41 7.62
CA GLN A 234 -8.26 -6.84 6.65
C GLN A 234 -8.88 -5.66 5.88
N GLY A 235 -10.17 -5.74 5.55
CA GLY A 235 -10.88 -4.63 4.91
C GLY A 235 -11.02 -3.41 5.81
N LEU A 236 -11.34 -3.59 7.09
CA LEU A 236 -11.36 -2.51 8.06
C LEU A 236 -9.97 -1.88 8.22
N TYR A 237 -8.92 -2.71 8.35
CA TYR A 237 -7.54 -2.23 8.37
C TYR A 237 -7.19 -1.41 7.12
N TYR A 238 -7.58 -1.89 5.92
CA TYR A 238 -7.33 -1.15 4.68
C TYR A 238 -7.98 0.23 4.70
N ALA A 239 -9.26 0.32 5.08
CA ALA A 239 -9.96 1.61 5.15
C ALA A 239 -9.29 2.56 6.16
N ASP A 240 -8.96 2.04 7.34
CA ASP A 240 -8.40 2.82 8.43
C ASP A 240 -7.01 3.34 8.07
N PHE A 241 -6.18 2.45 7.53
CA PHE A 241 -4.82 2.78 7.10
C PHE A 241 -4.79 3.75 5.93
N LEU A 242 -5.59 3.50 4.88
CA LEU A 242 -5.64 4.38 3.72
C LEU A 242 -6.15 5.77 4.10
N THR A 243 -7.20 5.85 4.91
CA THR A 243 -7.72 7.14 5.35
C THR A 243 -6.75 7.85 6.27
N ALA A 244 -6.00 7.16 7.14
CA ALA A 244 -4.95 7.76 7.95
C ALA A 244 -3.79 8.30 7.09
N LEU A 245 -3.31 7.53 6.10
CA LEU A 245 -2.28 7.99 5.17
C LEU A 245 -2.69 9.23 4.40
N ALA A 246 -3.96 9.30 3.98
CA ALA A 246 -4.50 10.45 3.27
C ALA A 246 -4.51 11.75 4.09
N GLN A 247 -4.26 11.68 5.40
CA GLN A 247 -4.17 12.84 6.29
C GLN A 247 -2.73 13.35 6.46
N ILE A 248 -1.72 12.57 6.05
CA ILE A 248 -0.31 12.89 6.25
C ILE A 248 0.18 13.66 5.03
N GLU A 249 0.57 14.92 5.21
CA GLU A 249 0.89 15.86 4.10
C GLU A 249 2.09 15.39 3.29
N GLU A 250 3.07 14.79 3.95
CA GLU A 250 4.28 14.34 3.29
C GLU A 250 4.08 13.09 2.43
N VAL A 251 2.95 12.38 2.56
CA VAL A 251 2.68 11.17 1.76
C VAL A 251 2.06 11.56 0.42
N GLU A 252 2.85 11.46 -0.65
CA GLU A 252 2.40 11.73 -2.04
C GLU A 252 1.97 10.46 -2.77
N VAL A 253 2.63 9.33 -2.48
CA VAL A 253 2.36 8.05 -3.14
C VAL A 253 2.15 6.98 -2.08
N ALA A 254 1.11 6.16 -2.25
CA ALA A 254 0.87 4.99 -1.41
C ALA A 254 0.34 3.82 -2.26
N THR A 255 1.08 2.72 -2.34
CA THR A 255 0.69 1.55 -3.14
C THR A 255 0.41 0.34 -2.25
N TYR A 256 -0.79 -0.20 -2.41
CA TYR A 256 -1.22 -1.37 -1.66
C TYR A 256 -0.53 -2.64 -2.17
N HIS A 257 0.26 -3.28 -1.33
CA HIS A 257 0.89 -4.56 -1.66
C HIS A 257 -0.10 -5.66 -1.29
N ASN A 258 -0.81 -6.33 -2.19
CA ASN A 258 -0.63 -6.43 -3.65
C ASN A 258 -1.93 -6.27 -4.45
N LEU A 259 -1.82 -5.98 -5.74
CA LEU A 259 -2.96 -6.05 -6.67
C LEU A 259 -3.42 -7.49 -6.91
N LEU A 260 -2.54 -8.35 -7.43
CA LEU A 260 -2.86 -9.72 -7.85
C LEU A 260 -1.77 -10.70 -7.43
N THR A 261 -2.15 -11.77 -6.73
CA THR A 261 -1.26 -12.92 -6.50
C THR A 261 -2.02 -14.24 -6.59
N SER A 262 -1.30 -15.36 -6.74
CA SER A 262 -1.88 -16.71 -6.63
C SER A 262 -2.19 -17.13 -5.17
N SER A 263 -1.88 -16.26 -4.21
CA SER A 263 -2.03 -16.52 -2.78
C SER A 263 -3.33 -15.93 -2.23
N THR A 264 -3.60 -16.19 -0.96
CA THR A 264 -4.77 -15.69 -0.24
C THR A 264 -4.46 -14.50 0.67
N GLY A 265 -3.21 -14.03 0.69
CA GLY A 265 -2.73 -13.06 1.67
C GLY A 265 -3.02 -11.62 1.26
N TYR A 266 -2.00 -11.00 0.70
CA TYR A 266 -1.92 -9.54 0.51
C TYR A 266 -2.78 -8.97 -0.63
N ASN A 267 -3.32 -9.82 -1.50
CA ASN A 267 -3.83 -9.39 -2.79
C ASN A 267 -5.26 -8.84 -2.77
N LEU A 268 -5.52 -7.79 -3.56
CA LEU A 268 -6.84 -7.22 -3.82
C LEU A 268 -7.72 -8.16 -4.65
N ILE A 269 -7.10 -8.86 -5.60
CA ILE A 269 -7.74 -9.83 -6.49
C ILE A 269 -6.96 -11.14 -6.41
N ALA A 270 -7.64 -12.29 -6.37
CA ALA A 270 -7.02 -13.61 -6.40
C ALA A 270 -7.41 -14.39 -7.65
N LYS A 271 -6.52 -15.29 -8.09
CA LYS A 271 -6.92 -16.34 -9.03
C LYS A 271 -7.93 -17.27 -8.35
N ASP A 272 -9.06 -17.51 -8.99
CA ASP A 272 -10.07 -18.46 -8.57
C ASP A 272 -9.55 -19.88 -8.74
N LYS A 273 -9.37 -20.59 -7.61
CA LYS A 273 -8.89 -21.97 -7.60
C LYS A 273 -10.01 -22.99 -7.77
N ASN A 274 -11.27 -22.58 -7.65
CA ASN A 274 -12.43 -23.46 -7.71
C ASN A 274 -12.99 -23.63 -9.13
N ARG A 275 -12.48 -22.87 -10.11
CA ARG A 275 -12.78 -23.01 -11.53
C ARG A 275 -11.52 -23.23 -12.39
N PRO A 276 -10.72 -24.27 -12.13
CA PRO A 276 -9.49 -24.52 -12.86
C PRO A 276 -9.71 -24.94 -14.33
N SER A 277 -10.92 -25.36 -14.71
CA SER A 277 -11.29 -25.86 -16.04
C SER A 277 -11.84 -24.80 -17.01
N ALA A 278 -11.97 -23.54 -16.58
CA ALA A 278 -12.39 -22.47 -17.49
C ALA A 278 -11.26 -22.15 -18.48
N LYS A 279 -11.60 -21.96 -19.77
CA LYS A 279 -10.65 -21.60 -20.85
C LYS A 279 -9.88 -20.29 -20.58
N ALA A 280 -10.37 -19.47 -19.65
CA ALA A 280 -9.67 -18.31 -19.10
C ALA A 280 -9.65 -18.41 -17.56
N PRO A 281 -8.54 -18.05 -16.88
CA PRO A 281 -8.50 -18.02 -15.43
C PRO A 281 -9.55 -17.04 -14.90
N SER A 282 -10.51 -17.52 -14.10
CA SER A 282 -11.40 -16.62 -13.36
C SER A 282 -10.61 -15.96 -12.23
N HIS A 283 -10.90 -14.67 -12.01
CA HIS A 283 -10.37 -13.89 -10.90
C HIS A 283 -11.52 -13.55 -9.95
N VAL A 284 -11.24 -13.52 -8.66
CA VAL A 284 -12.23 -13.19 -7.63
C VAL A 284 -11.74 -12.00 -6.81
N PRO A 285 -12.60 -10.99 -6.57
CA PRO A 285 -12.30 -9.90 -5.65
C PRO A 285 -12.10 -10.46 -4.24
N ARG A 286 -11.19 -9.85 -3.47
CA ARG A 286 -10.94 -10.19 -2.07
C ARG A 286 -11.63 -9.20 -1.16
N ALA A 287 -11.65 -9.47 0.15
CA ALA A 287 -12.35 -8.64 1.13
C ALA A 287 -11.97 -7.15 1.09
N VAL A 288 -10.74 -6.84 0.68
CA VAL A 288 -10.26 -5.46 0.51
C VAL A 288 -10.80 -4.78 -0.76
N HIS A 289 -11.09 -5.54 -1.82
CA HIS A 289 -11.58 -4.98 -3.09
C HIS A 289 -12.84 -4.13 -2.95
N PRO A 290 -13.96 -4.60 -2.34
CA PRO A 290 -15.15 -3.76 -2.22
C PRO A 290 -14.86 -2.50 -1.38
N VAL A 291 -13.98 -2.59 -0.38
CA VAL A 291 -13.57 -1.43 0.43
C VAL A 291 -12.79 -0.42 -0.42
N ALA A 292 -11.83 -0.89 -1.23
CA ALA A 292 -11.13 -0.03 -2.18
C ALA A 292 -12.10 0.64 -3.17
N SER A 293 -13.06 -0.10 -3.72
CA SER A 293 -14.09 0.46 -4.60
C SER A 293 -15.00 1.49 -3.90
N LEU A 294 -15.32 1.27 -2.62
CA LEU A 294 -16.08 2.22 -1.82
C LEU A 294 -15.32 3.53 -1.61
N LEU A 295 -14.01 3.46 -1.37
CA LEU A 295 -13.20 4.63 -1.05
C LEU A 295 -12.60 5.32 -2.29
N ALA A 296 -12.49 4.65 -3.43
CA ALA A 296 -11.87 5.20 -4.63
C ALA A 296 -12.39 6.60 -5.05
N PRO A 297 -13.70 6.91 -5.01
CA PRO A 297 -14.19 8.25 -5.37
C PRO A 297 -13.72 9.38 -4.46
N ILE A 298 -13.16 9.07 -3.29
CA ILE A 298 -12.52 10.06 -2.43
C ILE A 298 -11.21 10.52 -3.03
N PHE A 299 -10.52 9.68 -3.80
CA PHE A 299 -9.20 9.96 -4.35
C PHE A 299 -9.23 10.35 -5.83
N ASP A 300 -10.41 10.40 -6.44
CA ASP A 300 -10.63 10.81 -7.83
C ASP A 300 -10.85 12.32 -7.91
N GLY A 301 -9.77 13.08 -8.12
CA GLY A 301 -9.82 14.53 -8.33
C GLY A 301 -10.22 15.38 -7.12
N SER A 302 -10.45 14.77 -5.94
CA SER A 302 -10.73 15.55 -4.73
C SER A 302 -9.47 16.24 -4.22
N HIS A 303 -9.63 17.48 -3.76
CA HIS A 303 -8.56 18.19 -3.06
C HIS A 303 -8.61 17.84 -1.57
N ARG A 304 -7.46 17.75 -0.90
CA ARG A 304 -7.43 17.52 0.54
C ARG A 304 -7.99 18.76 1.27
N VAL A 305 -9.21 18.70 1.83
CA VAL A 305 -9.83 19.90 2.44
C VAL A 305 -9.57 20.05 3.94
N ARG A 306 -9.51 18.95 4.70
CA ARG A 306 -9.04 18.86 6.10
C ARG A 306 -9.62 17.59 6.71
N SER A 307 -8.79 16.77 7.34
CA SER A 307 -9.31 15.80 8.30
C SER A 307 -9.50 16.47 9.66
N PHE A 308 -10.56 16.08 10.35
CA PHE A 308 -10.71 16.31 11.77
C PHE A 308 -10.94 14.95 12.41
N THR A 309 -10.01 14.51 13.24
CA THR A 309 -10.26 13.39 14.15
C THR A 309 -11.13 13.92 15.27
N MET A 310 -12.34 13.39 15.43
CA MET A 310 -13.18 13.77 16.57
C MET A 310 -12.54 13.25 17.86
N GLU A 311 -12.02 14.15 18.71
CA GLU A 311 -11.32 13.81 19.97
C GLU A 311 -12.16 12.96 20.93
N SER A 312 -13.49 12.98 20.81
CA SER A 312 -14.42 12.30 21.70
C SER A 312 -14.64 10.81 21.39
N ILE A 313 -14.06 10.28 20.31
CA ILE A 313 -14.29 8.90 19.86
C ILE A 313 -13.03 8.07 20.12
N ASP A 314 -13.20 6.94 20.80
CA ASP A 314 -12.14 5.95 20.97
C ASP A 314 -11.72 5.40 19.58
N PRO A 315 -10.51 5.70 19.09
CA PRO A 315 -10.06 5.29 17.75
C PRO A 315 -9.96 3.77 17.62
N LYS A 316 -9.93 3.02 18.74
CA LYS A 316 -9.99 1.55 18.74
C LYS A 316 -11.39 1.03 18.39
N LYS A 317 -12.42 1.84 18.57
CA LYS A 317 -13.83 1.49 18.33
C LYS A 317 -14.36 2.10 17.05
N MET A 318 -13.93 3.30 16.71
CA MET A 318 -14.42 3.97 15.53
C MET A 318 -13.42 4.99 14.99
N SER A 319 -13.30 5.06 13.66
CA SER A 319 -12.58 6.13 12.97
C SER A 319 -13.56 6.94 12.13
N ILE A 320 -13.38 8.26 12.12
CA ILE A 320 -14.13 9.17 11.27
C ILE A 320 -13.12 10.06 10.54
N SER A 321 -13.17 10.03 9.23
CA SER A 321 -12.36 10.89 8.36
C SER A 321 -13.30 11.71 7.48
N VAL A 322 -12.96 12.98 7.23
CA VAL A 322 -13.72 13.86 6.35
C VAL A 322 -12.81 14.34 5.23
N PHE A 323 -13.32 14.25 4.02
CA PHE A 323 -12.71 14.76 2.80
C PHE A 323 -13.68 15.73 2.17
N ALA A 324 -13.20 16.64 1.33
CA ALA A 324 -14.12 17.46 0.56
C ALA A 324 -13.53 17.79 -0.80
N ASP A 325 -14.38 18.12 -1.76
CA ASP A 325 -13.98 18.75 -3.01
C ASP A 325 -14.72 20.08 -3.17
N ALA A 326 -14.93 20.52 -4.41
CA ALA A 326 -15.58 21.81 -4.69
C ALA A 326 -17.03 21.88 -4.20
N ASP A 327 -17.77 20.76 -4.19
CA ASP A 327 -19.21 20.76 -3.93
C ASP A 327 -19.68 19.69 -2.93
N THR A 328 -18.79 18.78 -2.51
CA THR A 328 -19.14 17.60 -1.72
C THR A 328 -18.20 17.41 -0.53
N LEU A 329 -18.76 17.29 0.67
CA LEU A 329 -18.13 16.67 1.84
C LEU A 329 -18.33 15.14 1.78
N ARG A 330 -17.24 14.38 1.94
CA ARG A 330 -17.27 12.92 2.04
C ARG A 330 -16.82 12.50 3.43
N TYR A 331 -17.73 11.92 4.20
CA TYR A 331 -17.43 11.32 5.50
C TYR A 331 -17.12 9.84 5.31
N VAL A 332 -16.04 9.36 5.92
CA VAL A 332 -15.71 7.94 6.02
C VAL A 332 -15.78 7.52 7.48
N LEU A 333 -16.72 6.64 7.79
CA LEU A 333 -16.98 6.12 9.13
C LEU A 333 -16.61 4.64 9.15
N ILE A 334 -15.70 4.26 10.04
CA ILE A 334 -15.22 2.88 10.20
C ILE A 334 -15.65 2.39 11.58
N ASN A 335 -16.70 1.58 11.65
CA ASN A 335 -17.18 0.99 12.90
C ASN A 335 -16.45 -0.33 13.18
N LYS A 336 -15.63 -0.32 14.24
CA LYS A 336 -14.81 -1.44 14.71
C LYS A 336 -15.42 -2.09 15.95
N THR A 337 -16.75 -2.08 16.07
CA THR A 337 -17.46 -2.70 17.21
C THR A 337 -18.58 -3.62 16.75
N GLU A 338 -19.07 -4.44 17.66
CA GLU A 338 -20.29 -5.24 17.50
C GLU A 338 -21.56 -4.40 17.63
N ALA A 339 -21.45 -3.16 18.12
CA ALA A 339 -22.59 -2.29 18.34
C ALA A 339 -22.95 -1.54 17.06
N GLN A 340 -24.25 -1.40 16.80
CA GLN A 340 -24.75 -0.45 15.82
C GLN A 340 -24.71 0.96 16.43
N LEU A 341 -24.15 1.92 15.69
CA LEU A 341 -24.03 3.31 16.12
C LEU A 341 -25.01 4.20 15.36
N SER A 342 -25.37 5.38 15.86
CA SER A 342 -26.12 6.39 15.09
C SER A 342 -25.27 7.64 14.86
N LEU A 343 -25.48 8.33 13.74
CA LEU A 343 -24.77 9.60 13.47
C LEU A 343 -24.96 10.63 14.60
N GLN A 344 -26.17 10.71 15.16
CA GLN A 344 -26.46 11.58 16.29
C GLN A 344 -25.60 11.26 17.52
N SER A 345 -25.36 9.98 17.82
CA SER A 345 -24.48 9.59 18.94
C SER A 345 -23.02 9.98 18.72
N LEU A 346 -22.65 10.27 17.47
CA LEU A 346 -21.33 10.72 17.06
C LEU A 346 -21.24 12.25 16.99
N GLY A 347 -22.34 12.98 17.20
CA GLY A 347 -22.38 14.43 17.05
C GLY A 347 -22.15 14.93 15.62
N LEU A 348 -22.36 14.07 14.62
CA LEU A 348 -22.29 14.45 13.21
C LEU A 348 -23.65 14.96 12.74
N ASP A 349 -23.70 16.22 12.34
CA ASP A 349 -24.90 16.85 11.79
C ASP A 349 -24.81 16.91 10.26
N ILE A 350 -25.45 15.96 9.59
CA ILE A 350 -25.49 15.88 8.12
C ILE A 350 -26.84 16.44 7.68
N ASP A 351 -26.93 17.77 7.73
CA ASP A 351 -28.16 18.55 7.60
C ASP A 351 -28.81 18.55 6.20
N GLN A 352 -28.12 18.05 5.18
CA GLN A 352 -28.61 18.06 3.80
C GLN A 352 -28.41 16.69 3.20
N GLY A 353 -29.44 16.18 2.52
CA GLY A 353 -29.48 14.83 1.98
C GLY A 353 -28.17 14.39 1.32
N GLY A 354 -27.91 13.08 1.41
CA GLY A 354 -26.61 12.54 1.08
C GLY A 354 -26.70 11.09 0.64
N ARG A 355 -25.72 10.68 -0.17
CA ARG A 355 -25.63 9.28 -0.60
C ARG A 355 -24.82 8.50 0.41
N ILE A 356 -25.41 7.44 0.96
CA ILE A 356 -24.74 6.54 1.89
C ILE A 356 -24.38 5.25 1.19
N HIS A 357 -23.10 4.94 1.26
CA HIS A 357 -22.54 3.71 0.75
C HIS A 357 -21.92 2.97 1.93
N SER A 358 -22.46 1.81 2.29
CA SER A 358 -21.98 1.04 3.42
C SER A 358 -21.58 -0.38 3.03
N LEU A 359 -20.47 -0.82 3.58
CA LEU A 359 -19.99 -2.19 3.54
C LEU A 359 -19.99 -2.71 4.96
N SER A 360 -20.77 -3.74 5.24
CA SER A 360 -20.84 -4.34 6.58
C SER A 360 -20.53 -5.84 6.55
N SER A 361 -20.14 -6.35 7.70
CA SER A 361 -19.90 -7.76 7.92
C SER A 361 -20.55 -8.24 9.22
N ARG A 362 -20.92 -9.52 9.27
CA ARG A 362 -21.49 -10.11 10.49
C ARG A 362 -20.41 -10.45 11.51
N SER A 363 -19.17 -10.71 11.05
CA SER A 363 -18.03 -10.92 11.93
C SER A 363 -16.72 -10.57 11.24
N LEU A 364 -15.71 -10.21 12.04
CA LEU A 364 -14.39 -9.84 11.53
C LEU A 364 -13.66 -10.96 10.78
N GLY A 365 -13.94 -12.22 11.12
CA GLY A 365 -13.35 -13.40 10.47
C GLY A 365 -14.05 -13.84 9.18
N GLU A 366 -15.23 -13.29 8.85
CA GLU A 366 -15.93 -13.60 7.60
C GLU A 366 -15.19 -13.02 6.39
N SER A 367 -15.19 -13.78 5.30
CA SER A 367 -14.66 -13.33 4.01
C SER A 367 -15.70 -12.49 3.26
N GLY A 368 -15.29 -11.28 2.88
CA GLY A 368 -16.11 -10.37 2.06
C GLY A 368 -17.10 -9.54 2.87
N PHE A 369 -17.47 -8.40 2.30
CA PHE A 369 -18.49 -7.49 2.84
C PHE A 369 -19.78 -7.62 2.05
N LYS A 370 -20.92 -7.33 2.69
CA LYS A 370 -22.17 -7.09 1.97
C LYS A 370 -22.25 -5.61 1.63
N ILE A 371 -22.47 -5.30 0.36
CA ILE A 371 -22.68 -3.93 -0.10
C ILE A 371 -24.13 -3.56 0.12
N GLN A 372 -24.34 -2.49 0.88
CA GLN A 372 -25.62 -1.81 1.03
C GLN A 372 -25.44 -0.38 0.52
N VAL A 373 -26.17 -0.05 -0.54
CA VAL A 373 -26.24 1.32 -1.04
C VAL A 373 -27.60 1.86 -0.64
N GLU A 374 -27.59 2.87 0.21
CA GLU A 374 -28.78 3.57 0.65
C GLU A 374 -28.65 5.02 0.20
N THR A 375 -29.50 5.44 -0.73
CA THR A 375 -29.65 6.88 -0.99
C THR A 375 -30.60 7.41 0.07
N ILE A 376 -30.09 8.26 0.94
CA ILE A 376 -30.89 8.88 1.97
C ILE A 376 -31.14 10.32 1.51
N GLU A 377 -32.39 10.61 1.20
CA GLU A 377 -32.88 11.98 1.06
C GLU A 377 -33.75 12.24 2.30
N PRO A 378 -33.15 12.51 3.47
CA PRO A 378 -33.89 12.47 4.70
C PRO A 378 -34.60 13.80 4.94
N ASP A 379 -35.83 13.69 5.43
CA ASP A 379 -36.45 14.72 6.27
C ASP A 379 -35.83 14.73 7.69
N GLU A 380 -35.14 13.65 8.13
CA GLU A 380 -34.48 13.53 9.45
C GLU A 380 -33.12 12.76 9.43
N PRO A 381 -31.97 13.46 9.50
CA PRO A 381 -30.62 12.87 9.57
C PRO A 381 -30.35 11.97 10.79
N SER A 382 -31.12 12.11 11.86
CA SER A 382 -30.97 11.39 13.14
C SER A 382 -31.20 9.87 13.04
N SER A 383 -31.81 9.41 11.93
CA SER A 383 -32.17 8.01 11.71
C SER A 383 -31.03 7.14 11.19
N ILE A 384 -29.93 7.74 10.71
CA ILE A 384 -28.84 7.01 10.05
C ILE A 384 -28.10 6.12 11.05
N ARG A 385 -28.03 4.83 10.72
CA ARG A 385 -27.38 3.79 11.53
C ARG A 385 -26.12 3.29 10.84
N ILE A 386 -25.02 3.23 11.60
CA ILE A 386 -23.75 2.66 11.14
C ILE A 386 -23.67 1.23 11.65
N ALA A 387 -23.71 0.27 10.72
CA ALA A 387 -23.70 -1.15 11.02
C ALA A 387 -22.42 -1.55 11.79
N PRO A 388 -22.46 -2.62 12.60
CA PRO A 388 -21.25 -3.24 13.16
C PRO A 388 -20.25 -3.63 12.07
N TRP A 389 -18.95 -3.60 12.40
CA TRP A 389 -17.88 -4.07 11.52
C TRP A 389 -17.98 -3.54 10.08
N SER A 390 -18.14 -2.22 9.95
CA SER A 390 -18.47 -1.59 8.68
C SER A 390 -17.54 -0.47 8.28
N VAL A 391 -17.48 -0.23 6.97
CA VAL A 391 -16.95 1.00 6.36
C VAL A 391 -18.11 1.69 5.67
N THR A 392 -18.42 2.91 6.07
CA THR A 392 -19.51 3.70 5.53
C THR A 392 -18.97 5.00 4.97
N ARG A 393 -19.28 5.30 3.71
CA ARG A 393 -19.04 6.59 3.08
C ARG A 393 -20.36 7.35 2.99
N ILE A 394 -20.35 8.63 3.36
CA ILE A 394 -21.49 9.53 3.21
C ILE A 394 -21.03 10.71 2.36
N ASP A 395 -21.67 10.90 1.21
CA ASP A 395 -21.42 12.05 0.34
C ASP A 395 -22.53 13.08 0.57
N SER A 396 -22.16 14.25 1.07
CA SER A 396 -23.05 15.36 1.43
C SER A 396 -22.64 16.63 0.70
N PRO A 397 -23.55 17.42 0.13
CA PRO A 397 -23.18 18.68 -0.52
C PRO A 397 -22.62 19.71 0.49
N ILE A 398 -21.69 20.57 0.04
CA ILE A 398 -21.19 21.75 0.77
C ILE A 398 -22.19 22.91 0.60
N LYS A 399 -22.46 23.67 1.66
CA LYS A 399 -23.31 24.87 1.62
C LYS A 399 -22.56 26.14 1.26
#